data_AF-A0A929SX02-F1
#
_entry.id   AF-A0A929SX02-F1
#
_cell.length_a   1.000
_cell.length_b   1.000
_cell.length_c   1.000
_cell.angle_alpha   90.00
_cell.angle_beta   90.00
_cell.angle_gamma   90.00
#
_symmetry.space_group_name_H-M   'P 1'
#
loop_
_entity.id
_entity.type
_entity.pdbx_description
1 polymer ?
#
loop_
_entity_poly.entity_id
_entity_poly.type
_entity_poly.pdbx_seq_one_letter_code
_entity_poly.pdbx_strand_id
1 'polypeptide(L)' 'YRNIAQNLKKYLLEEGQAFFEIGFQQGKAVQQLFEYYCPNREVSVHKDLSGNDRMIIVGRRK' A
#
# COMPACT_ATOMS: atom_id res chain seq x y z
N TYR A 1 -2.99 6.47 -7.57
CA TYR A 1 -3.00 5.10 -7.01
C TYR A 1 -3.16 3.97 -8.03
N ARG A 2 -4.24 3.90 -8.82
CA ARG A 2 -4.50 2.74 -9.70
C ARG A 2 -3.35 2.39 -10.65
N ASN A 3 -2.81 3.38 -11.36
CA ASN A 3 -1.68 3.17 -12.27
C ASN A 3 -0.42 2.69 -11.53
N ILE A 4 -0.16 3.23 -10.33
CA ILE A 4 0.97 2.83 -9.48
C ILE A 4 0.81 1.37 -9.05
N ALA A 5 -0.35 1.00 -8.47
CA ALA A 5 -0.62 -0.35 -8.00
C ALA A 5 -0.49 -1.39 -9.13
N GLN A 6 -0.99 -1.08 -10.33
CA GLN A 6 -0.88 -1.93 -11.52
C GLN A 6 0.56 -2.19 -11.97
N ASN A 7 1.45 -1.21 -11.79
CA ASN A 7 2.82 -1.27 -12.30
C ASN A 7 3.88 -1.53 -11.21
N LEU A 8 3.49 -1.55 -9.93
CA LEU A 8 4.42 -1.57 -8.80
C LEU A 8 5.44 -2.72 -8.89
N LYS A 9 5.00 -3.91 -9.32
CA LYS A 9 5.87 -5.09 -9.50
C LYS A 9 7.05 -4.89 -10.46
N LYS A 10 6.97 -3.91 -11.37
CA LYS A 10 8.05 -3.60 -12.34
C LYS A 10 9.18 -2.80 -11.70
N TYR A 11 8.90 -2.14 -10.58
CA TYR A 11 9.82 -1.20 -9.93
C TYR A 11 10.28 -1.68 -8.54
N LEU A 12 9.57 -2.64 -7.95
CA LEU A 12 9.87 -3.15 -6.62
C LEU A 12 10.65 -4.47 -6.71
N LEU A 13 11.83 -4.51 -6.08
CA LEU A 13 12.59 -5.74 -5.87
C LEU A 13 11.76 -6.74 -5.04
N GLU A 14 12.15 -8.02 -5.06
CA GLU A 14 11.46 -9.08 -4.30
C GLU A 14 11.36 -8.74 -2.81
N GLU A 15 12.45 -8.28 -2.20
CA GLU A 15 12.47 -7.83 -0.80
C GLU A 15 12.15 -6.35 -0.61
N GLY A 16 11.80 -5.64 -1.70
CA GLY A 16 11.49 -4.22 -1.67
C GLY A 16 10.17 -3.91 -0.98
N GLN A 17 10.08 -2.69 -0.43
CA GLN A 17 8.87 -2.16 0.18
C GLN A 17 8.51 -0.80 -0.43
N ALA A 18 7.22 -0.52 -0.54
CA ALA A 18 6.71 0.75 -1.01
C ALA A 18 5.81 1.39 0.04
N PHE A 19 5.98 2.70 0.23
CA PHE A 19 5.26 3.49 1.23
C PHE A 19 4.53 4.62 0.51
N PHE A 20 3.24 4.78 0.79
CA PHE A 20 2.41 5.78 0.14
C PHE A 20 1.62 6.58 1.18
N GLU A 21 1.74 7.90 1.14
CA GLU A 21 0.91 8.79 1.96
C GLU A 21 -0.50 8.93 1.37
N ILE A 22 -1.53 8.79 2.19
CA ILE A 22 -2.94 8.87 1.78
C ILE A 22 -3.70 9.94 2.57
N GLY A 23 -4.80 10.41 1.99
CA GLY A 23 -5.81 11.14 2.76
C GLY A 23 -6.52 10.23 3.76
N PHE A 24 -6.93 10.76 4.91
CA PHE A 24 -7.44 9.96 6.04
C PHE A 24 -8.70 9.13 5.77
N GLN A 25 -9.48 9.50 4.75
CA GLN A 25 -10.67 8.74 4.33
C GLN A 25 -10.36 7.67 3.27
N GLN A 26 -9.12 7.59 2.79
CA GLN A 26 -8.76 6.77 1.63
C GLN A 26 -8.21 5.39 2.02
N GLY A 27 -7.91 5.14 3.31
CA GLY A 27 -7.22 3.94 3.81
C GLY A 27 -7.75 2.64 3.22
N LYS A 28 -9.02 2.34 3.47
CA LYS A 28 -9.67 1.12 3.00
C LYS A 28 -9.65 0.97 1.47
N ALA A 29 -9.99 2.04 0.74
CA ALA A 29 -10.07 1.98 -0.72
C ALA A 29 -8.70 1.77 -1.36
N VAL A 30 -7.65 2.42 -0.83
CA VAL A 30 -6.29 2.29 -1.35
C VAL A 30 -5.67 0.96 -0.94
N GLN A 31 -5.94 0.47 0.28
CA GLN A 31 -5.54 -0.88 0.71
C GLN A 31 -6.07 -1.95 -0.25
N GLN A 32 -7.39 -1.98 -0.47
CA GLN A 32 -8.03 -2.95 -1.37
C GLN A 32 -7.48 -2.89 -2.80
N LEU A 33 -7.16 -1.69 -3.27
CA LEU A 33 -6.57 -1.48 -4.58
C LEU A 33 -5.17 -2.11 -4.70
N PHE A 34 -4.32 -1.96 -3.67
CA PHE A 34 -3.01 -2.59 -3.66
C PHE A 34 -3.10 -4.11 -3.44
N GLU A 35 -4.01 -4.59 -2.58
CA GLU A 35 -4.25 -6.04 -2.40
C GLU A 35 -4.66 -6.70 -3.72
N TYR A 36 -5.52 -6.04 -4.50
CA TYR A 36 -5.96 -6.55 -5.80
C TYR A 36 -4.83 -6.63 -6.83
N TYR A 37 -3.99 -5.59 -6.96
CA TYR A 37 -2.94 -5.55 -7.97
C TYR A 37 -1.61 -6.17 -7.52
N CYS A 38 -1.39 -6.33 -6.22
CA CYS A 38 -0.20 -6.90 -5.63
C CYS A 38 -0.55 -8.12 -4.75
N PRO A 39 -1.20 -9.16 -5.29
CA PRO A 39 -1.77 -10.26 -4.50
C PRO A 39 -0.74 -11.12 -3.79
N ASN A 40 0.56 -10.97 -4.10
CA ASN A 40 1.67 -11.69 -3.48
C ASN A 40 2.43 -10.84 -2.44
N ARG A 41 1.90 -9.66 -2.12
CA ARG A 41 2.49 -8.71 -1.16
C ARG A 41 1.58 -8.57 0.05
N GLU A 42 2.17 -8.19 1.17
CA GLU A 42 1.43 -7.75 2.35
C GLU A 42 1.09 -6.27 2.17
N VAL A 43 -0.16 -5.89 2.46
CA VAL A 43 -0.63 -4.50 2.36
C VAL A 43 -1.20 -4.10 3.71
N SER A 44 -0.60 -3.10 4.36
CA SER A 44 -1.05 -2.60 5.67
C SER A 44 -1.36 -1.11 5.62
N VAL A 45 -2.28 -0.69 6.50
CA VAL A 45 -2.61 0.72 6.73
C VAL A 45 -2.03 1.15 8.06
N HIS A 46 -1.28 2.24 8.08
CA HIS A 46 -0.72 2.82 9.30
C HIS A 46 -1.34 4.19 9.59
N LYS A 47 -1.57 4.44 10.87
CA LYS A 47 -2.17 5.67 11.38
C LYS A 47 -1.10 6.69 11.76
N ASP A 48 -1.43 7.97 11.64
CA ASP A 48 -0.65 9.05 12.23
C ASP A 48 -0.89 9.17 13.75
N LEU A 49 -0.21 10.12 14.41
CA LEU A 49 -0.33 10.36 15.85
C LEU A 49 -1.75 10.79 16.27
N SER A 50 -2.56 11.28 15.33
CA SER A 50 -3.96 11.65 15.55
C SER A 50 -4.92 10.49 15.31
N GLY A 51 -4.43 9.28 15.02
CA GLY A 51 -5.23 8.08 14.80
C GLY A 51 -5.85 7.97 13.40
N ASN A 52 -5.51 8.90 12.49
CA ASN A 52 -6.02 8.92 11.13
C ASN A 52 -5.18 8.02 10.24
N ASP A 53 -5.83 7.28 9.34
CA ASP A 53 -5.12 6.51 8.32
C ASP A 53 -4.24 7.46 7.50
N ARG A 54 -2.95 7.16 7.36
CA ARG A 54 -2.00 8.08 6.72
C ARG A 54 -1.07 7.39 5.75
N MET A 55 -0.78 6.12 5.96
CA MET A 55 0.18 5.39 5.13
C MET A 55 -0.41 4.08 4.65
N ILE A 56 -0.15 3.74 3.38
CA ILE A 56 -0.19 2.36 2.88
C ILE A 56 1.23 1.85 2.76
N ILE A 57 1.50 0.68 3.32
CA ILE A 57 2.76 -0.04 3.15
C ILE A 57 2.50 -1.30 2.35
N VAL A 58 3.22 -1.47 1.25
CA VAL A 58 3.21 -2.68 0.43
C VAL A 58 4.57 -3.35 0.60
N GLY A 59 4.59 -4.52 1.23
CA GLY A 59 5.81 -5.24 1.58
C GLY A 59 5.76 -6.73 1.22
N ARG A 60 6.79 -7.46 1.63
CA ARG A 60 6.84 -8.91 1.54
C ARG A 60 5.79 -9.54 2.48
N ARG A 61 5.12 -10.60 2.03
CA ARG A 61 4.35 -11.48 2.92
C ARG A 61 5.30 -12.25 3.83
N LYS A 62 5.10 -12.16 5.14
CA LYS A 62 5.75 -13.05 6.11
C LYS A 62 5.36 -14.50 5.88
#